data_AF-A0A529I119-F1
#
_entry.id   AF-A0A529I119-F1
#
_cell.length_a   1.000
_cell.length_b   1.000
_cell.length_c   1.000
_cell.angle_alpha   90.00
_cell.angle_beta   90.00
_cell.angle_gamma   90.00
#
_symmetry.space_group_name_H-M   'P 1'
#
loop_
_entity.id
_entity.type
_entity.pdbx_description
1 polymer ?
#
loop_
_entity_poly.entity_id
_entity_poly.type
_entity_poly.pdbx_seq_one_letter_code
_entity_poly.pdbx_strand_id
1 'polypeptide(L)'
;AVGGVVAGVLLASATGVGNLGTLGLVALALSVVAQAGDLFESWVKRRHGQKDSGNLIPGHGGVMDRVDGLVAAALALYVIGWISAGADHPAQGLFPI
;
A
#
# COMPACT_ATOMS: atom_id res chain seq x y z
N ALA A 1 -8.05 1.24 -7.92
CA ALA A 1 -6.66 1.05 -8.37
C ALA A 1 -6.29 2.01 -9.51
N VAL A 2 -6.77 1.81 -10.74
CA VAL A 2 -6.34 2.61 -11.92
C VAL A 2 -6.48 4.13 -11.73
N GLY A 3 -7.64 4.61 -11.30
CA GLY A 3 -7.83 6.05 -11.06
C GLY A 3 -6.89 6.65 -10.01
N GLY A 4 -6.56 5.89 -8.96
CA GLY A 4 -5.59 6.31 -7.94
C GLY A 4 -4.16 6.37 -8.47
N VAL A 5 -3.76 5.39 -9.28
CA VAL A 5 -2.45 5.41 -9.96
C VAL A 5 -2.34 6.60 -10.91
N VAL A 6 -3.36 6.82 -11.75
CA VAL A 6 -3.38 7.97 -12.68
C VAL A 6 -3.29 9.29 -11.91
N ALA A 7 -4.11 9.48 -10.87
CA ALA A 7 -4.07 10.68 -10.05
C ALA A 7 -2.70 10.88 -9.36
N GLY A 8 -2.10 9.80 -8.83
CA GLY A 8 -0.79 9.85 -8.19
C GLY A 8 0.34 10.22 -9.17
N VAL A 9 0.34 9.64 -10.37
CA VAL A 9 1.33 9.96 -11.42
C VAL A 9 1.15 11.41 -11.90
N LEU A 10 -0.09 11.88 -12.08
CA LEU A 10 -0.35 13.28 -12.43
C LEU A 10 0.15 14.24 -11.35
N LEU A 11 -0.10 13.93 -10.07
CA LEU A 11 0.42 14.73 -8.96
C LEU A 11 1.96 14.76 -8.95
N ALA A 12 2.61 13.59 -9.10
CA ALA A 12 4.06 13.49 -9.17
C ALA A 12 4.65 14.28 -10.36
N SER A 13 3.94 14.30 -11.50
CA SER A 13 4.34 15.10 -12.65
C SER A 13 4.24 16.60 -12.38
N ALA A 14 3.22 17.04 -11.62
CA ALA A 14 3.02 18.44 -11.27
C ALA A 14 4.04 18.97 -10.24
N THR A 15 4.58 18.09 -9.40
CA THR A 15 5.63 18.44 -8.42
C THR A 15 7.05 18.39 -9.00
N GLY A 16 7.20 18.04 -10.29
CA GLY A 16 8.51 17.97 -10.95
C GLY A 16 9.37 16.78 -10.52
N VAL A 17 8.78 15.77 -9.88
CA VAL A 17 9.51 14.57 -9.44
C VAL A 17 9.87 13.72 -10.66
N GLY A 18 11.15 13.34 -10.75
CA GLY A 18 11.64 12.42 -11.79
C GLY A 18 11.10 10.99 -11.64
N ASN A 19 11.45 10.10 -12.57
CA ASN A 19 11.14 8.66 -12.49
C ASN A 19 9.64 8.28 -12.48
N LEU A 20 8.80 9.05 -13.18
CA LEU A 20 7.36 8.80 -13.30
C LEU A 20 7.00 7.36 -13.72
N GLY A 21 7.81 6.75 -14.59
CA GLY A 21 7.61 5.36 -15.02
C GLY A 21 7.77 4.35 -13.88
N THR A 22 8.84 4.50 -13.08
CA THR A 22 9.08 3.67 -11.89
C THR A 22 8.00 3.88 -10.85
N LEU A 23 7.64 5.13 -10.56
CA LEU A 23 6.58 5.47 -9.61
C LEU A 23 5.22 4.88 -10.04
N GLY A 24 4.89 4.95 -11.33
CA GLY A 24 3.68 4.35 -11.87
C GLY A 24 3.64 2.82 -11.73
N LEU A 25 4.75 2.14 -12.05
CA LEU A 25 4.87 0.69 -11.90
C LEU A 25 4.76 0.25 -10.44
N VAL A 26 5.44 0.96 -9.54
CA VAL A 26 5.38 0.69 -8.10
C VAL A 26 3.96 0.93 -7.58
N ALA A 27 3.30 2.03 -7.96
CA ALA A 27 1.93 2.31 -7.56
C ALA A 27 0.93 1.22 -8.02
N LEU A 28 1.12 0.67 -9.23
CA LEU A 28 0.32 -0.48 -9.70
C LEU A 28 0.60 -1.74 -8.88
N ALA A 29 1.87 -2.07 -8.63
CA ALA A 29 2.23 -3.23 -7.82
C ALA A 29 1.65 -3.13 -6.41
N LEU A 30 1.79 -1.98 -5.75
CA LEU A 30 1.21 -1.73 -4.43
C LEU A 30 -0.31 -1.82 -4.43
N SER A 31 -0.99 -1.39 -5.51
CA SER A 31 -2.45 -1.51 -5.63
C SER A 31 -2.90 -2.98 -5.63
N VAL A 32 -2.12 -3.88 -6.21
CA VAL A 32 -2.41 -5.33 -6.19
C VAL A 32 -2.15 -5.89 -4.79
N VAL A 33 -1.03 -5.53 -4.16
CA VAL A 33 -0.70 -5.98 -2.82
C VAL A 33 -1.72 -5.49 -1.79
N ALA A 34 -2.19 -4.25 -1.89
CA ALA A 34 -3.22 -3.72 -0.99
C ALA A 34 -4.50 -4.54 -1.03
N GLN A 35 -4.96 -4.90 -2.24
CA GLN A 35 -6.13 -5.77 -2.41
C GLN A 35 -5.88 -7.19 -1.87
N ALA A 36 -4.67 -7.73 -2.06
CA ALA A 36 -4.30 -9.02 -1.50
C ALA A 36 -4.28 -8.99 0.04
N GLY A 37 -3.83 -7.88 0.65
CA GLY A 37 -3.86 -7.67 2.09
C GLY A 37 -5.27 -7.66 2.68
N ASP A 38 -6.19 -6.95 2.04
CA ASP A 38 -7.62 -6.90 2.42
C ASP A 38 -8.29 -8.28 2.33
N LEU A 39 -7.97 -9.04 1.27
CA LEU A 39 -8.44 -10.44 1.14
C LEU A 39 -7.82 -11.36 2.19
N PHE A 40 -6.53 -11.17 2.52
CA PHE A 40 -5.85 -11.94 3.55
C PHE A 40 -6.47 -11.68 4.93
N GLU A 41 -6.72 -10.42 5.29
CA GLU A 41 -7.39 -10.06 6.54
C GLU A 41 -8.80 -10.66 6.59
N SER A 42 -9.55 -10.53 5.49
CA SER A 42 -10.86 -11.18 5.34
C SER A 42 -10.80 -12.69 5.57
N TRP A 43 -9.81 -13.39 5.04
CA TRP A 43 -9.60 -14.82 5.28
C TRP A 43 -9.29 -15.14 6.75
N VAL A 44 -8.41 -14.35 7.38
CA VAL A 44 -8.07 -14.49 8.81
C VAL A 44 -9.30 -14.32 9.70
N LYS A 45 -10.16 -13.32 9.40
CA LYS A 45 -11.41 -13.08 10.13
C LYS A 45 -12.32 -14.32 10.05
N ARG A 46 -12.51 -14.90 8.86
CA ARG A 46 -13.32 -16.13 8.67
C ARG A 46 -12.77 -17.35 9.39
N ARG A 47 -11.44 -17.50 9.47
CA ARG A 47 -10.79 -18.58 10.24
C ARG A 47 -11.09 -18.52 11.74
N HIS A 48 -11.28 -17.32 12.29
CA HIS A 48 -11.59 -17.11 13.70
C HIS A 48 -13.10 -16.98 13.98
N GLY A 49 -13.96 -17.17 12.97
CA GLY A 49 -15.41 -17.05 13.11
C GLY A 49 -15.92 -15.62 13.36
N GLN A 50 -15.04 -14.62 13.25
CA GLN A 50 -15.34 -13.21 13.45
C GLN A 50 -15.57 -12.54 12.09
N LYS A 51 -16.45 -11.53 12.04
CA LYS A 51 -16.69 -10.75 10.83
C LYS A 51 -15.83 -9.48 10.78
N ASP A 52 -15.69 -8.84 11.94
CA ASP A 52 -14.98 -7.57 12.10
C ASP A 52 -13.73 -7.81 12.96
N SER A 53 -12.64 -7.09 12.66
CA SER A 53 -11.37 -7.22 13.39
C SER A 53 -11.42 -6.62 14.81
N GLY A 54 -12.47 -5.87 15.13
CA GLY A 54 -12.71 -5.30 16.45
C GLY A 54 -13.96 -4.42 16.48
N ASN A 55 -14.21 -3.75 17.61
CA ASN A 55 -15.38 -2.89 17.81
C ASN A 55 -14.99 -1.51 18.36
N LEU A 56 -13.82 -1.01 17.95
CA LEU A 56 -13.22 0.22 18.49
C LEU A 56 -14.03 1.46 18.09
N ILE A 57 -14.67 1.44 16.91
CA ILE A 57 -15.58 2.51 16.46
C ILE A 57 -17.02 1.97 16.55
N PRO A 58 -17.86 2.49 17.45
CA PRO A 58 -19.24 2.03 17.62
C PRO A 58 -20.00 2.08 16.28
N GLY A 59 -20.43 0.91 15.80
CA GLY A 59 -21.19 0.77 14.56
C GLY A 59 -20.39 0.84 13.25
N HIS A 60 -19.06 0.94 13.28
CA HIS A 60 -18.22 1.08 12.07
C HIS A 60 -17.22 -0.07 11.85
N GLY A 61 -17.16 -1.04 12.77
CA GLY A 61 -16.26 -2.19 12.70
C GLY A 61 -14.89 -1.95 13.31
N GLY A 62 -13.89 -2.71 12.87
CA GLY A 62 -12.52 -2.64 13.36
C GLY A 62 -11.69 -1.58 12.62
N VAL A 63 -10.72 -0.99 13.34
CA VAL A 63 -9.73 -0.09 12.70
C VAL A 63 -8.87 -0.86 11.69
N MET A 64 -8.58 -2.14 11.96
CA MET A 64 -7.78 -2.97 11.06
C MET A 64 -8.47 -3.18 9.70
N ASP A 65 -9.80 -3.28 9.67
CA ASP A 65 -10.60 -3.38 8.43
C ASP A 65 -10.45 -2.14 7.51
N ARG A 66 -9.80 -1.06 7.99
CA ARG A 66 -9.55 0.17 7.23
C ARG A 66 -8.10 0.31 6.79
N VAL A 67 -7.18 -0.39 7.42
CA VAL A 67 -5.73 -0.23 7.21
C VAL A 67 -5.04 -1.52 6.78
N ASP A 68 -5.75 -2.64 6.69
CA ASP A 68 -5.25 -3.94 6.23
C ASP A 68 -4.51 -3.87 4.89
N GLY A 69 -5.12 -3.31 3.84
CA GLY A 69 -4.49 -3.10 2.55
C GLY A 69 -3.36 -2.07 2.61
N LEU A 70 -3.48 -1.06 3.47
CA LEU A 70 -2.43 -0.05 3.67
C LEU A 70 -1.18 -0.67 4.31
N VAL A 71 -1.35 -1.51 5.33
CA VAL A 71 -0.26 -2.20 6.04
C VAL A 71 0.46 -3.15 5.08
N ALA A 72 -0.30 -3.93 4.29
CA ALA A 72 0.28 -4.81 3.28
C ALA A 72 1.08 -4.03 2.22
N ALA A 73 0.51 -2.93 1.71
CA ALA A 73 1.19 -2.07 0.74
C ALA A 73 2.42 -1.37 1.33
N ALA A 74 2.36 -0.90 2.56
CA ALA A 74 3.49 -0.25 3.23
C ALA A 74 4.67 -1.21 3.41
N LEU A 75 4.40 -2.45 3.82
CA LEU A 75 5.41 -3.49 3.93
C LEU A 75 6.03 -3.81 2.56
N ALA A 76 5.21 -3.96 1.52
CA ALA A 76 5.72 -4.20 0.17
C ALA A 76 6.55 -3.03 -0.36
N LEU A 77 6.12 -1.78 -0.10
CA LEU A 77 6.87 -0.58 -0.48
C LEU A 77 8.26 -0.56 0.17
N TYR A 78 8.34 -0.90 1.47
CA TYR A 78 9.62 -1.00 2.17
C TYR A 78 10.52 -2.07 1.54
N VAL A 79 9.99 -3.27 1.25
CA VAL A 79 10.75 -4.35 0.61
C VAL A 79 11.25 -3.94 -0.78
N ILE A 80 10.41 -3.27 -1.58
CA ILE A 80 10.80 -2.76 -2.90
C ILE A 80 11.94 -1.74 -2.78
N GLY A 81 11.83 -0.79 -1.84
CA GLY A 81 12.89 0.19 -1.57
C GLY A 81 14.18 -0.48 -1.09
N TRP A 82 14.07 -1.46 -0.20
CA TRP A 82 15.20 -2.23 0.31
C TRP A 82 15.96 -2.97 -0.80
N ILE A 83 15.24 -3.65 -1.70
CA ILE A 83 15.83 -4.35 -2.84
C ILE A 83 16.48 -3.36 -3.82
N SER A 84 15.88 -2.17 -3.99
CA SER A 84 16.31 -1.20 -5.01
C SER A 84 17.50 -0.34 -4.58
N ALA A 85 17.67 -0.03 -3.28
CA ALA A 85 18.70 0.90 -2.79
C ALA A 85 19.45 0.45 -1.52
N GLY A 86 19.21 -0.77 -1.04
CA GLY A 86 19.82 -1.28 0.20
C GLY A 86 19.03 -0.90 1.46
N ALA A 87 19.40 -1.52 2.59
CA ALA A 87 18.65 -1.38 3.86
C ALA A 87 18.82 0.00 4.49
N ASP A 88 19.91 0.66 4.13
CA ASP A 88 20.39 1.86 4.77
C ASP A 88 19.53 3.07 4.37
N HIS A 89 19.06 3.10 3.11
CA HIS A 89 18.27 4.20 2.56
C HIS A 89 17.20 3.71 1.55
N PRO A 90 16.20 2.92 1.98
CA PRO A 90 15.21 2.31 1.07
C PRO A 90 14.39 3.35 0.29
N ALA A 91 14.25 4.58 0.81
CA ALA A 91 13.56 5.66 0.12
C ALA A 91 14.31 6.16 -1.13
N GLN A 92 15.64 6.08 -1.16
CA GLN A 92 16.47 6.53 -2.29
C GLN A 92 16.27 5.66 -3.54
N GLY A 93 15.80 4.42 -3.38
CA GLY A 93 15.47 3.53 -4.50
C GLY A 93 14.25 3.97 -5.30
N LEU A 94 13.43 4.86 -4.74
CA LEU A 94 12.19 5.35 -5.35
C LEU A 94 12.22 6.86 -5.59
N PHE A 95 12.81 7.60 -4.66
CA PHE A 95 12.96 9.05 -4.72
C PHE A 95 14.46 9.40 -4.63
N PRO A 96 15.20 9.33 -5.74
CA PRO A 96 16.55 9.85 -5.79
C PRO A 96 16.45 11.39 -5.73
N ILE A 97 16.64 11.93 -4.54
CA ILE A 97 16.95 13.34 -4.29
C ILE A 97 18.45 13.56 -4.44
#